data_AF-A0AAN8X7Z9-F1
#
_entry.id   AF-A0AAN8X7Z9-F1
#
_cell.length_a   1.000
_cell.length_b   1.000
_cell.length_c   1.000
_cell.angle_alpha   90.00
_cell.angle_beta   90.00
_cell.angle_gamma   90.00
#
_symmetry.space_group_name_H-M   'P 1'
#
loop_
_entity.id
_entity.type
_entity.pdbx_description
1 polymer ?
#
loop_
_entity_poly.entity_id
_entity_poly.type
_entity_poly.pdbx_seq_one_letter_code
_entity_poly.pdbx_strand_id
1 'polypeptide(L)'
;LPENSQSERLRPCFFSFTKMEHTKTDAENTVTPQSIITEDNVARTLLADKGLDAQLTSYKVVDFTKRGDNYASVVSSVEVNYLLHGQENTINYIVKLNPCRSFQNLEELNHVMFTKEGKFYQILVPEINSVLEKAGREPLHLPRCFHVDYTNGREQIYLEDMRAKGFSMFDRRQGLSKEHTELVLKELARLHSASFVLKTNLSNALSSKDDFLQKDFLTYISNCDEAILQAMKGHLVTASDLLQRIGGYEKAVSWVEGLKPKLAALLTTGLKSEHFDGICHGDCWNNNLLFRYNEDGHPIDVILLDLQVCRQASIATDLNYLLFTSLTGKTRKLNLRHFLLTYFSAYKEVLENAGLPMYFTEEELIAEYREKNTFGAYVGMMIIPAVLIEPADVPDMSDEVIDLEKITQEFREKIVSMLDKNPLIKPRFLDIFDELIETGLIS
;
A
#
# COMPACT_ATOMS: atom_id res chain seq x y z
N LEU A 1 32.99 -65.68 16.87
CA LEU A 1 32.20 -66.93 16.74
C LEU A 1 32.26 -67.64 18.08
N PRO A 2 31.15 -68.17 18.65
CA PRO A 2 29.73 -68.15 18.24
C PRO A 2 28.89 -67.37 19.29
N GLU A 3 27.57 -67.17 19.29
CA GLU A 3 26.43 -67.47 18.42
C GLU A 3 25.23 -66.60 18.86
N ASN A 4 24.25 -66.50 17.96
CA ASN A 4 22.98 -65.81 18.06
C ASN A 4 22.04 -66.31 19.18
N SER A 5 21.10 -65.44 19.62
CA SER A 5 19.66 -65.73 19.46
C SER A 5 18.77 -64.54 19.88
N GLN A 6 18.04 -64.07 18.86
CA GLN A 6 16.64 -63.62 18.77
C GLN A 6 15.89 -62.94 19.94
N SER A 7 15.45 -61.71 19.61
CA SER A 7 14.10 -61.12 19.73
C SER A 7 13.29 -61.30 21.02
N GLU A 8 12.94 -60.18 21.66
CA GLU A 8 11.58 -60.00 22.14
C GLU A 8 11.14 -58.53 22.21
N ARG A 9 9.88 -58.35 21.84
CA ARG A 9 9.10 -57.14 21.57
C ARG A 9 9.15 -56.09 22.69
N LEU A 10 9.44 -54.83 22.34
CA LEU A 10 9.12 -53.67 23.18
C LEU A 10 7.88 -52.95 22.62
N ARG A 11 6.84 -52.89 23.45
CA ARG A 11 5.64 -52.07 23.26
C ARG A 11 5.98 -50.58 23.45
N PRO A 12 5.38 -49.63 22.72
CA PRO A 12 5.57 -48.21 22.97
C PRO A 12 4.82 -47.79 24.25
N CYS A 13 5.52 -47.17 25.19
CA CYS A 13 4.89 -46.45 26.31
C CYS A 13 4.14 -45.23 25.78
N PHE A 14 2.84 -45.22 26.04
CA PHE A 14 1.98 -44.04 25.96
C PHE A 14 2.45 -42.99 26.98
N PHE A 15 2.86 -41.81 26.51
CA PHE A 15 2.82 -40.60 27.33
C PHE A 15 1.50 -39.88 27.05
N SER A 16 0.62 -39.95 28.05
CA SER A 16 -0.61 -39.17 28.17
C SER A 16 -0.24 -37.68 28.29
N PHE A 17 -0.55 -36.87 27.28
CA PHE A 17 -0.67 -35.43 27.46
C PHE A 17 -1.99 -35.15 28.17
N THR A 18 -1.93 -34.98 29.48
CA THR A 18 -3.01 -34.38 30.27
C THR A 18 -3.21 -32.94 29.78
N LYS A 19 -4.44 -32.63 29.34
CA LYS A 19 -4.93 -31.28 29.08
C LYS A 19 -4.57 -30.38 30.27
N MET A 20 -3.78 -29.34 30.04
CA MET A 20 -3.76 -28.20 30.96
C MET A 20 -5.10 -27.48 30.80
N GLU A 21 -5.93 -27.59 31.83
CA GLU A 21 -7.06 -26.68 32.03
C GLU A 21 -6.48 -25.29 32.31
N HIS A 22 -6.63 -24.37 31.35
CA HIS A 22 -6.41 -22.96 31.60
C HIS A 22 -7.51 -22.46 32.52
N THR A 23 -7.17 -22.32 33.79
CA THR A 23 -7.94 -21.54 34.78
C THR A 23 -8.06 -20.11 34.27
N LYS A 24 -9.31 -19.65 34.07
CA LYS A 24 -9.64 -18.24 33.84
C LYS A 24 -9.15 -17.41 35.02
N THR A 25 -8.07 -16.67 34.83
CA THR A 25 -7.61 -15.61 35.73
C THR A 25 -7.73 -14.28 35.01
N ASP A 26 -8.58 -13.42 35.59
CA ASP A 26 -8.68 -11.97 35.46
C ASP A 26 -8.94 -11.36 34.07
N ALA A 27 -9.82 -10.36 34.04
CA ALA A 27 -10.16 -9.62 32.83
C ALA A 27 -8.91 -8.94 32.26
N GLU A 28 -8.30 -9.54 31.25
CA GLU A 28 -7.28 -8.91 30.41
C GLU A 28 -7.88 -7.63 29.83
N ASN A 29 -7.29 -6.49 30.21
CA ASN A 29 -7.50 -5.22 29.51
C ASN A 29 -7.13 -5.45 28.04
N THR A 30 -8.11 -5.70 27.19
CA THR A 30 -7.92 -5.80 25.75
C THR A 30 -7.49 -4.44 25.24
N VAL A 31 -6.20 -4.32 24.89
CA VAL A 31 -5.63 -3.09 24.31
C VAL A 31 -6.28 -2.90 22.95
N THR A 32 -7.16 -1.92 22.83
CA THR A 32 -7.72 -1.52 21.54
C THR A 32 -6.73 -0.59 20.83
N PRO A 33 -6.69 -0.56 19.48
CA PRO A 33 -5.85 0.37 18.75
C PRO A 33 -6.04 1.83 19.21
N GLN A 34 -7.28 2.26 19.43
CA GLN A 34 -7.59 3.62 19.92
C GLN A 34 -7.05 3.89 21.33
N SER A 35 -6.92 2.86 22.18
CA SER A 35 -6.39 3.02 23.55
C SER A 35 -4.90 3.37 23.61
N ILE A 36 -4.15 3.23 22.51
CA ILE A 36 -2.74 3.60 22.46
C ILE A 36 -2.53 5.12 22.29
N ILE A 37 -3.58 5.88 21.95
CA ILE A 37 -3.52 7.34 21.83
C ILE A 37 -3.42 7.94 23.23
N THR A 38 -2.30 8.63 23.50
CA THR A 38 -2.02 9.28 24.78
C THR A 38 -2.10 10.79 24.68
N GLU A 39 -2.43 11.45 25.80
CA GLU A 39 -2.41 12.91 25.92
C GLU A 39 -1.03 13.50 25.53
N ASP A 40 0.05 12.82 25.89
CA ASP A 40 1.43 13.24 25.55
C ASP A 40 1.69 13.21 24.04
N ASN A 41 1.26 12.17 23.31
CA ASN A 41 1.38 12.14 21.86
C ASN A 41 0.51 13.23 21.19
N VAL A 42 -0.68 13.48 21.71
CA VAL A 42 -1.56 14.56 21.22
C VAL A 42 -0.95 15.94 21.50
N ALA A 43 -0.39 16.16 22.69
CA ALA A 43 0.27 17.41 23.06
C ALA A 43 1.51 17.68 22.18
N ARG A 44 2.37 16.67 21.95
CA ARG A 44 3.51 16.80 21.04
C ARG A 44 3.09 17.15 19.62
N THR A 45 2.04 16.49 19.12
CA THR A 45 1.44 16.77 17.81
C THR A 45 0.98 18.23 17.72
N LEU A 46 0.25 18.70 18.71
CA LEU A 46 -0.24 20.08 18.78
C LEU A 46 0.92 21.09 18.81
N LEU A 47 1.95 20.84 19.61
CA LEU A 47 3.12 21.71 19.70
C LEU A 47 3.91 21.75 18.38
N ALA A 48 4.03 20.62 17.68
CA ALA A 48 4.68 20.55 16.37
C ALA A 48 3.91 21.30 15.28
N ASP A 49 2.58 21.37 15.38
CA ASP A 49 1.73 22.10 14.44
C ASP A 49 1.64 23.61 14.76
N LYS A 50 1.31 23.95 16.01
CA LYS A 50 0.94 25.31 16.43
C LYS A 50 2.04 26.08 17.16
N GLY A 51 3.15 25.41 17.48
CA GLY A 51 4.27 26.00 18.21
C GLY A 51 4.12 25.89 19.73
N LEU A 52 5.16 26.36 20.44
CA LEU A 52 5.31 26.16 21.89
C LEU A 52 4.29 26.90 22.77
N ASP A 53 3.59 27.88 22.22
CA ASP A 53 2.59 28.67 22.95
C ASP A 53 1.20 27.98 22.98
N ALA A 54 1.03 26.88 22.24
CA ALA A 54 -0.20 26.12 22.24
C ALA A 54 -0.34 25.27 23.50
N GLN A 55 -1.51 25.33 24.14
CA GLN A 55 -1.81 24.58 25.36
C GLN A 55 -2.99 23.66 25.11
N LEU A 56 -2.76 22.34 25.17
CA LEU A 56 -3.81 21.34 25.08
C LEU A 56 -4.80 21.52 26.25
N THR A 57 -6.09 21.65 25.96
CA THR A 57 -7.14 21.70 26.99
C THR A 57 -7.93 20.41 27.09
N SER A 58 -8.21 19.76 25.95
CA SER A 58 -8.86 18.45 25.89
C SER A 58 -8.70 17.83 24.51
N TYR A 59 -8.86 16.52 24.43
CA TYR A 59 -8.96 15.83 23.14
C TYR A 59 -10.01 14.72 23.19
N LYS A 60 -10.49 14.35 22.01
CA LYS A 60 -11.45 13.26 21.82
C LYS A 60 -11.05 12.43 20.61
N VAL A 61 -11.01 11.11 20.80
CA VAL A 61 -10.83 10.15 19.69
C VAL A 61 -12.20 9.87 19.07
N VAL A 62 -12.27 9.95 17.75
CA VAL A 62 -13.46 9.70 16.94
C VAL A 62 -13.13 8.62 15.92
N ASP A 63 -13.93 7.57 15.89
CA ASP A 63 -13.81 6.51 14.88
C ASP A 63 -13.96 7.12 13.48
N PHE A 64 -12.95 6.90 12.65
CA PHE A 64 -12.81 7.57 11.36
C PHE A 64 -13.23 6.70 10.17
N THR A 65 -13.28 5.38 10.36
CA THR A 65 -13.31 4.42 9.25
C THR A 65 -14.49 3.47 9.35
N LYS A 66 -14.99 3.05 8.18
CA LYS A 66 -16.02 2.02 8.07
C LYS A 66 -15.34 0.67 7.78
N ARG A 67 -16.07 -0.42 8.00
CA ARG A 67 -15.62 -1.78 7.63
C ARG A 67 -15.21 -1.80 6.16
N GLY A 68 -13.98 -2.24 5.84
CA GLY A 68 -13.45 -2.29 4.47
C GLY A 68 -12.58 -1.11 4.02
N ASP A 69 -12.37 -0.10 4.89
CA ASP A 69 -11.44 1.01 4.63
C ASP A 69 -9.99 0.72 5.10
N ASN A 70 -9.80 -0.23 6.02
CA ASN A 70 -8.55 -0.45 6.76
C ASN A 70 -7.96 -1.85 6.58
N TYR A 71 -7.20 -2.07 5.51
CA TYR A 71 -6.60 -3.38 5.25
C TYR A 71 -5.34 -3.66 6.10
N ALA A 72 -4.54 -2.62 6.42
CA ALA A 72 -3.25 -2.77 7.12
C ALA A 72 -3.15 -2.04 8.48
N SER A 73 -3.74 -0.85 8.64
CA SER A 73 -3.69 -0.05 9.88
C SER A 73 -5.08 0.47 10.25
N VAL A 74 -5.26 0.83 11.53
CA VAL A 74 -6.49 1.47 12.00
C VAL A 74 -6.32 2.99 11.92
N VAL A 75 -7.24 3.66 11.24
CA VAL A 75 -7.24 5.13 11.16
C VAL A 75 -8.33 5.70 12.07
N SER A 76 -7.97 6.70 12.87
CA SER A 76 -8.85 7.46 13.76
C SER A 76 -8.69 8.96 13.56
N SER A 77 -9.69 9.74 13.97
CA SER A 77 -9.62 11.20 14.02
C SER A 77 -9.47 11.62 15.48
N VAL A 78 -8.58 12.57 15.76
CA VAL A 78 -8.43 13.16 17.10
C VAL A 78 -8.83 14.61 17.02
N GLU A 79 -9.96 14.94 17.64
CA GLU A 79 -10.43 16.31 17.82
C GLU A 79 -9.70 16.92 19.02
N VAL A 80 -8.97 18.00 18.82
CA VAL A 80 -8.12 18.66 19.81
C VAL A 80 -8.64 20.05 20.07
N ASN A 81 -8.96 20.35 21.33
CA ASN A 81 -9.22 21.70 21.80
C ASN A 81 -7.97 22.24 22.49
N TYR A 82 -7.62 23.48 22.18
CA TYR A 82 -6.41 24.11 22.71
C TYR A 82 -6.56 25.61 22.87
N LEU A 83 -5.72 26.18 23.74
CA LEU A 83 -5.52 27.61 23.85
C LEU A 83 -4.27 28.02 23.07
N LEU A 84 -4.37 29.10 22.29
CA LEU A 84 -3.23 29.76 21.66
C LEU A 84 -3.34 31.25 21.88
N HIS A 85 -2.34 31.82 22.57
CA HIS A 85 -2.35 33.24 23.00
C HIS A 85 -3.65 33.65 23.71
N GLY A 86 -4.21 32.75 24.53
CA GLY A 86 -5.44 32.98 25.30
C GLY A 86 -6.74 32.80 24.51
N GLN A 87 -6.69 32.40 23.24
CA GLN A 87 -7.87 32.10 22.41
C GLN A 87 -8.14 30.60 22.34
N GLU A 88 -9.39 30.19 22.56
CA GLU A 88 -9.84 28.81 22.35
C GLU A 88 -9.94 28.48 20.87
N ASN A 89 -9.35 27.35 20.49
CA ASN A 89 -9.31 26.86 19.12
C ASN A 89 -9.55 25.35 19.10
N THR A 90 -9.98 24.85 17.94
CA THR A 90 -10.15 23.41 17.68
C THR A 90 -9.43 23.02 16.41
N ILE A 91 -8.82 21.83 16.41
CA ILE A 91 -8.20 21.23 15.23
C ILE A 91 -8.40 19.72 15.24
N ASN A 92 -8.41 19.11 14.05
CA ASN A 92 -8.48 17.68 13.88
C ASN A 92 -7.16 17.15 13.33
N TYR A 93 -6.68 16.05 13.90
CA TYR A 93 -5.58 15.26 13.35
C TYR A 93 -6.08 13.89 12.93
N ILE A 94 -5.54 13.36 11.84
CA ILE A 94 -5.74 11.97 11.44
C ILE A 94 -4.61 11.15 12.04
N VAL A 95 -4.94 10.05 12.71
CA VAL A 95 -3.95 9.20 13.37
C VAL A 95 -4.05 7.79 12.82
N LYS A 96 -2.95 7.32 12.23
CA LYS A 96 -2.76 5.91 11.90
C LYS A 96 -2.21 5.19 13.13
N LEU A 97 -2.81 4.06 13.47
CA LEU A 97 -2.56 3.31 14.69
C LEU A 97 -2.13 1.89 14.36
N ASN A 98 -1.15 1.37 15.11
CA ASN A 98 -0.86 -0.06 15.10
C ASN A 98 -2.16 -0.82 15.44
N PRO A 99 -2.54 -1.85 14.67
CA PRO A 99 -3.76 -2.61 14.90
C PRO A 99 -3.72 -3.49 16.18
N CYS A 100 -2.63 -3.50 16.94
CA CYS A 100 -2.43 -4.23 18.19
C CYS A 100 -2.74 -5.74 18.09
N ARG A 101 -2.43 -6.34 16.93
CA ARG A 101 -2.67 -7.77 16.65
C ARG A 101 -1.61 -8.64 17.33
N SER A 102 -2.01 -9.71 18.01
CA SER A 102 -1.14 -10.54 18.87
C SER A 102 -0.38 -11.65 18.14
N PHE A 103 -0.15 -11.52 16.83
CA PHE A 103 0.63 -12.49 16.05
C PHE A 103 2.02 -11.95 15.71
N GLN A 104 3.06 -12.60 16.23
CA GLN A 104 4.45 -12.13 16.22
C GLN A 104 4.96 -11.68 14.82
N ASN A 105 4.70 -12.46 13.77
CA ASN A 105 5.16 -12.13 12.42
C ASN A 105 4.43 -10.90 11.83
N LEU A 106 3.17 -10.66 12.23
CA LEU A 106 2.41 -9.50 11.80
C LEU A 106 2.77 -8.25 12.60
N GLU A 107 3.13 -8.40 13.87
CA GLU A 107 3.64 -7.30 14.70
C GLU A 107 4.94 -6.73 14.13
N GLU A 108 5.90 -7.59 13.76
CA GLU A 108 7.17 -7.15 13.16
C GLU A 108 6.94 -6.47 11.81
N LEU A 109 6.05 -7.03 10.98
CA LEU A 109 5.66 -6.42 9.71
C LEU A 109 5.01 -5.04 9.91
N ASN A 110 4.09 -4.92 10.88
CA ASN A 110 3.44 -3.64 11.21
C ASN A 110 4.48 -2.62 11.66
N HIS A 111 5.37 -2.99 12.58
CA HIS A 111 6.44 -2.10 13.07
C HIS A 111 7.24 -1.49 11.91
N VAL A 112 7.49 -2.29 10.88
CA VAL A 112 8.27 -1.88 9.70
C VAL A 112 7.49 -0.94 8.81
N MET A 113 6.24 -1.28 8.50
CA MET A 113 5.36 -0.43 7.70
C MET A 113 5.22 0.96 8.34
N PHE A 114 5.01 1.00 9.65
CA PHE A 114 4.98 2.25 10.43
C PHE A 114 6.33 2.97 10.44
N THR A 115 7.42 2.24 10.70
CA THR A 115 8.77 2.81 10.70
C THR A 115 9.10 3.43 9.34
N LYS A 116 8.68 2.78 8.28
CA LYS A 116 8.91 3.17 6.90
C LYS A 116 8.12 4.39 6.50
N GLU A 117 6.82 4.42 6.78
CA GLU A 117 5.98 5.59 6.55
C GLU A 117 6.49 6.79 7.37
N GLY A 118 6.81 6.58 8.66
CA GLY A 118 7.37 7.61 9.52
C GLY A 118 8.69 8.17 8.99
N LYS A 119 9.63 7.31 8.58
CA LYS A 119 10.90 7.72 7.97
C LYS A 119 10.70 8.41 6.62
N PHE A 120 9.72 8.00 5.83
CA PHE A 120 9.39 8.70 4.59
C PHE A 120 9.00 10.14 4.88
N TYR A 121 8.07 10.37 5.82
CA TYR A 121 7.64 11.72 6.20
C TYR A 121 8.74 12.54 6.87
N GLN A 122 9.52 11.96 7.78
CA GLN A 122 10.52 12.71 8.56
C GLN A 122 11.84 12.94 7.82
N ILE A 123 12.18 12.11 6.83
CA ILE A 123 13.47 12.16 6.13
C ILE A 123 13.28 12.48 4.65
N LEU A 124 12.49 11.68 3.92
CA LEU A 124 12.41 11.80 2.46
C LEU A 124 11.59 13.00 2.01
N VAL A 125 10.45 13.28 2.65
CA VAL A 125 9.60 14.42 2.26
C VAL A 125 10.35 15.76 2.34
N PRO A 126 11.10 16.09 3.42
CA PRO A 126 11.92 17.30 3.46
C PRO A 126 12.95 17.39 2.33
N GLU A 127 13.66 16.29 2.04
CA GLU A 127 14.67 16.23 0.97
C GLU A 127 14.04 16.38 -0.42
N ILE A 128 12.93 15.69 -0.68
CA ILE A 128 12.16 15.78 -1.93
C ILE A 128 11.66 17.22 -2.12
N ASN A 129 11.08 17.82 -1.08
CA ASN A 129 10.58 19.19 -1.13
C ASN A 129 11.71 20.21 -1.33
N SER A 130 12.90 19.98 -0.76
CA SER A 130 14.09 20.81 -1.00
C SER A 130 14.51 20.79 -2.48
N VAL A 131 14.42 19.62 -3.14
CA VAL A 131 14.66 19.53 -4.59
C VAL A 131 13.60 20.27 -5.38
N LEU A 132 12.32 20.07 -5.06
CA LEU A 132 11.22 20.74 -5.75
C LEU A 132 11.29 22.26 -5.58
N GLU A 133 11.60 22.76 -4.38
CA GLU A 133 11.78 24.18 -4.09
C GLU A 133 12.92 24.79 -4.91
N LYS A 134 14.09 24.12 -4.97
CA LYS A 134 15.22 24.56 -5.81
C LYS A 134 14.89 24.56 -7.29
N ALA A 135 13.98 23.68 -7.71
CA ALA A 135 13.42 23.65 -9.05
C ALA A 135 12.26 24.66 -9.27
N GLY A 136 11.98 25.54 -8.30
CA GLY A 136 10.92 26.55 -8.39
C GLY A 136 9.51 25.95 -8.37
N ARG A 137 9.33 24.81 -7.72
CA ARG A 137 8.07 24.07 -7.63
C ARG A 137 7.55 24.02 -6.19
N GLU A 138 6.24 23.88 -6.09
CA GLU A 138 5.58 23.66 -4.81
C GLU A 138 6.07 22.36 -4.14
N PRO A 139 5.89 22.21 -2.82
CA PRO A 139 6.08 20.94 -2.13
C PRO A 139 5.22 19.81 -2.73
N LEU A 140 5.65 18.57 -2.53
CA LEU A 140 4.87 17.39 -2.87
C LEU A 140 3.53 17.40 -2.11
N HIS A 141 2.45 17.01 -2.79
CA HIS A 141 1.10 17.05 -2.29
C HIS A 141 0.81 15.84 -1.39
N LEU A 142 1.25 15.97 -0.13
CA LEU A 142 1.07 15.00 0.95
C LEU A 142 0.44 15.69 2.18
N PRO A 143 -0.27 14.97 3.05
CA PRO A 143 -0.62 15.49 4.37
C PRO A 143 0.65 15.84 5.14
N ARG A 144 0.63 16.92 5.93
CA ARG A 144 1.73 17.15 6.88
C ARG A 144 1.76 16.05 7.93
N CYS A 145 2.95 15.56 8.25
CA CYS A 145 3.18 14.71 9.41
C CYS A 145 3.69 15.56 10.57
N PHE A 146 3.00 15.51 11.70
CA PHE A 146 3.32 16.31 12.88
C PHE A 146 4.12 15.53 13.92
N HIS A 147 3.79 14.25 14.09
CA HIS A 147 4.40 13.40 15.11
C HIS A 147 4.39 11.93 14.68
N VAL A 148 5.44 11.20 15.06
CA VAL A 148 5.54 9.75 14.89
C VAL A 148 6.00 9.13 16.20
N ASP A 149 5.25 8.15 16.69
CA ASP A 149 5.66 7.28 17.79
C ASP A 149 6.10 5.94 17.19
N TYR A 150 7.36 5.58 17.39
CA TYR A 150 7.95 4.32 16.91
C TYR A 150 7.97 3.23 18.00
N THR A 151 7.28 3.43 19.12
CA THR A 151 7.22 2.44 20.20
C THR A 151 6.65 1.13 19.66
N ASN A 152 7.46 0.06 19.68
CA ASN A 152 7.08 -1.24 19.13
C ASN A 152 5.74 -1.73 19.74
N GLY A 153 4.81 -2.11 18.88
CA GLY A 153 3.46 -2.56 19.24
C GLY A 153 2.48 -1.43 19.63
N ARG A 154 2.90 -0.16 19.58
CA ARG A 154 2.09 1.03 19.87
C ARG A 154 2.37 2.20 18.92
N GLU A 155 2.79 1.88 17.70
CA GLU A 155 3.19 2.85 16.68
C GLU A 155 2.02 3.73 16.26
N GLN A 156 2.32 5.02 16.06
CA GLN A 156 1.34 6.04 15.74
C GLN A 156 1.93 7.05 14.77
N ILE A 157 1.16 7.47 13.76
CA ILE A 157 1.54 8.54 12.85
C ILE A 157 0.42 9.58 12.84
N TYR A 158 0.73 10.80 13.27
CA TYR A 158 -0.20 11.93 13.33
C TYR A 158 -0.05 12.81 12.10
N LEU A 159 -1.11 12.86 11.31
CA LEU A 159 -1.19 13.50 10.01
C LEU A 159 -2.22 14.63 9.99
N GLU A 160 -2.06 15.54 9.03
CA GLU A 160 -3.02 16.59 8.71
C GLU A 160 -4.35 16.03 8.21
N ASP A 161 -5.45 16.58 8.73
CA ASP A 161 -6.79 16.30 8.24
C ASP A 161 -7.10 17.11 6.97
N MET A 162 -7.07 16.42 5.83
CA MET A 162 -7.28 17.03 4.52
C MET A 162 -8.74 17.38 4.22
N ARG A 163 -9.71 16.92 5.04
CA ARG A 163 -11.14 17.20 4.83
C ARG A 163 -11.45 18.69 4.96
N ALA A 164 -10.81 19.36 5.92
CA ALA A 164 -10.97 20.80 6.12
C ALA A 164 -10.50 21.63 4.90
N LYS A 165 -9.61 21.05 4.07
CA LYS A 165 -9.15 21.63 2.80
C LYS A 165 -10.01 21.24 1.59
N GLY A 166 -11.13 20.54 1.81
CA GLY A 166 -12.06 20.13 0.74
C GLY A 166 -11.61 18.91 -0.06
N PHE A 167 -10.67 18.12 0.47
CA PHE A 167 -10.27 16.86 -0.17
C PHE A 167 -11.16 15.70 0.27
N SER A 168 -11.44 14.80 -0.67
CA SER A 168 -12.26 13.60 -0.45
C SER A 168 -11.78 12.44 -1.30
N MET A 169 -11.97 11.22 -0.81
CA MET A 169 -11.68 9.99 -1.56
C MET A 169 -12.66 9.83 -2.73
N PHE A 170 -12.15 9.38 -3.88
CA PHE A 170 -13.00 9.06 -5.03
C PHE A 170 -13.64 7.68 -4.86
N ASP A 171 -14.79 7.45 -5.49
CA ASP A 171 -15.43 6.13 -5.45
C ASP A 171 -14.65 5.12 -6.31
N ARG A 172 -13.89 4.26 -5.64
CA ARG A 172 -13.07 3.19 -6.25
C ARG A 172 -13.84 2.29 -7.22
N ARG A 173 -15.16 2.13 -7.06
CA ARG A 173 -15.99 1.28 -7.94
C ARG A 173 -16.14 1.85 -9.34
N GLN A 174 -16.14 3.18 -9.48
CA GLN A 174 -16.32 3.87 -10.77
C GLN A 174 -15.07 3.79 -11.64
N GLY A 175 -13.89 3.77 -11.01
CA GLY A 175 -12.61 3.90 -11.69
C GLY A 175 -12.32 5.35 -12.07
N LEU A 176 -11.04 5.73 -12.03
CA LEU A 176 -10.61 7.10 -12.26
C LEU A 176 -10.91 7.54 -13.69
N SER A 177 -11.36 8.80 -13.83
CA SER A 177 -11.47 9.46 -15.13
C SER A 177 -10.09 9.83 -15.68
N LYS A 178 -10.06 10.34 -16.91
CA LYS A 178 -8.84 10.86 -17.53
C LYS A 178 -8.21 11.98 -16.68
N GLU A 179 -9.03 12.94 -16.26
CA GLU A 179 -8.64 14.13 -15.50
C GLU A 179 -8.06 13.77 -14.13
N HIS A 180 -8.71 12.83 -13.41
CA HIS A 180 -8.17 12.31 -12.16
C HIS A 180 -6.81 11.65 -12.37
N THR A 181 -6.70 10.81 -13.41
CA THR A 181 -5.49 10.06 -13.71
C THR A 181 -4.32 11.00 -14.04
N GLU A 182 -4.57 12.07 -14.79
CA GLU A 182 -3.56 13.08 -15.10
C GLU A 182 -2.98 13.76 -13.86
N LEU A 183 -3.82 14.09 -12.87
CA LEU A 183 -3.35 14.69 -11.61
C LEU A 183 -2.42 13.73 -10.86
N VAL A 184 -2.84 12.46 -10.72
CA VAL A 184 -2.04 11.44 -10.02
C VAL A 184 -0.71 11.22 -10.72
N LEU A 185 -0.71 11.10 -12.05
CA LEU A 185 0.50 10.88 -12.82
C LEU A 185 1.49 12.05 -12.73
N LYS A 186 0.99 13.29 -12.69
CA LYS A 186 1.85 14.47 -12.48
C LYS A 186 2.49 14.44 -11.09
N GLU A 187 1.73 14.04 -10.06
CA GLU A 187 2.26 14.00 -8.70
C GLU A 187 3.25 12.84 -8.49
N LEU A 188 2.97 11.66 -9.07
CA LEU A 188 3.93 10.56 -9.14
C LEU A 188 5.20 10.97 -9.90
N ALA A 189 5.05 11.69 -11.02
CA ALA A 189 6.20 12.18 -11.77
C ALA A 189 7.08 13.09 -10.90
N ARG A 190 6.49 14.02 -10.14
CA ARG A 190 7.21 14.89 -9.19
C ARG A 190 7.95 14.09 -8.12
N LEU A 191 7.28 13.13 -7.49
CA LEU A 191 7.90 12.22 -6.51
C LEU A 191 9.12 11.50 -7.12
N HIS A 192 8.92 10.87 -8.27
CA HIS A 192 9.95 10.06 -8.91
C HIS A 192 11.13 10.90 -9.40
N SER A 193 10.88 12.02 -10.09
CA SER A 193 11.95 12.88 -10.61
C SER A 193 12.73 13.55 -9.48
N ALA A 194 12.06 14.02 -8.42
CA ALA A 194 12.76 14.61 -7.28
C ALA A 194 13.62 13.56 -6.55
N SER A 195 13.11 12.33 -6.40
CA SER A 195 13.89 11.22 -5.82
C SER A 195 15.13 10.87 -6.66
N PHE A 196 15.01 10.94 -8.00
CA PHE A 196 16.11 10.73 -8.91
C PHE A 196 17.18 11.82 -8.77
N VAL A 197 16.77 13.09 -8.72
CA VAL A 197 17.67 14.24 -8.50
C VAL A 197 18.41 14.12 -7.16
N LEU A 198 17.72 13.68 -6.10
CA LEU A 198 18.37 13.42 -4.81
C LEU A 198 19.46 12.35 -4.97
N LYS A 199 19.17 11.25 -5.66
CA LYS A 199 20.15 10.18 -5.90
C LYS A 199 21.36 10.66 -6.71
N THR A 200 21.17 11.52 -7.71
CA THR A 200 22.28 12.05 -8.52
C THR A 200 23.11 13.08 -7.76
N ASN A 201 22.48 13.91 -6.91
CA ASN A 201 23.16 14.98 -6.19
C ASN A 201 23.81 14.53 -4.87
N LEU A 202 23.22 13.53 -4.21
CA LEU A 202 23.72 12.98 -2.95
C LEU A 202 24.46 11.68 -3.23
N SER A 203 25.73 11.80 -3.56
CA SER A 203 26.61 10.68 -3.89
C SER A 203 26.87 9.66 -2.76
N ASN A 204 26.03 9.53 -1.71
CA ASN A 204 26.02 8.43 -0.70
C ASN A 204 25.08 8.67 0.53
N ALA A 205 24.37 9.79 0.66
CA ALA A 205 23.68 10.10 1.93
C ALA A 205 22.38 9.29 2.13
N LEU A 206 21.62 9.02 1.06
CA LEU A 206 20.40 8.21 1.14
C LEU A 206 20.69 6.70 1.24
N SER A 207 21.90 6.26 0.89
CA SER A 207 22.26 4.83 0.83
C SER A 207 22.88 4.29 2.13
N SER A 208 23.34 5.13 3.06
CA SER A 208 24.38 4.70 4.02
C SER A 208 24.03 4.68 5.51
N LYS A 209 22.76 4.82 5.94
CA LYS A 209 22.45 4.70 7.38
C LYS A 209 21.24 3.88 7.80
N ASP A 210 20.30 3.58 6.91
CA ASP A 210 19.21 2.63 7.17
C ASP A 210 18.61 2.17 5.85
N ASP A 211 18.77 0.90 5.50
CA ASP A 211 18.34 0.33 4.22
C ASP A 211 16.80 0.12 4.12
N PHE A 212 16.02 1.06 4.65
CA PHE A 212 14.57 0.91 4.79
C PHE A 212 13.86 0.99 3.43
N LEU A 213 14.49 1.54 2.39
CA LEU A 213 13.94 1.59 1.03
C LEU A 213 14.15 0.29 0.23
N GLN A 214 15.11 -0.55 0.60
CA GLN A 214 15.28 -1.89 0.00
C GLN A 214 14.44 -2.96 0.68
N LYS A 215 13.93 -2.67 1.89
CA LYS A 215 13.02 -3.51 2.66
C LYS A 215 11.58 -3.18 2.32
N ASP A 216 10.81 -4.10 1.76
CA ASP A 216 9.36 -3.97 1.58
C ASP A 216 8.63 -5.21 2.09
N PHE A 217 7.29 -5.24 1.97
CA PHE A 217 6.46 -6.37 2.41
C PHE A 217 6.96 -7.74 1.87
N LEU A 218 7.64 -7.76 0.72
CA LEU A 218 8.10 -8.96 0.01
C LEU A 218 9.55 -9.31 0.35
N THR A 219 10.39 -8.32 0.66
CA THR A 219 11.81 -8.50 1.01
C THR A 219 12.12 -8.43 2.50
N TYR A 220 11.17 -8.02 3.34
CA TYR A 220 11.41 -7.75 4.76
C TYR A 220 11.65 -9.01 5.59
N ILE A 221 10.92 -10.10 5.33
CA ILE A 221 11.19 -11.34 6.03
C ILE A 221 12.37 -11.97 5.32
N SER A 222 13.52 -12.00 6.00
CA SER A 222 14.70 -12.70 5.52
C SER A 222 14.31 -14.15 5.23
N ASN A 223 14.14 -14.48 3.94
CA ASN A 223 13.28 -15.53 3.39
C ASN A 223 11.81 -15.13 3.48
N CYS A 224 11.17 -14.76 2.36
CA CYS A 224 9.73 -14.50 2.30
C CYS A 224 9.03 -15.51 3.20
N ASP A 225 8.37 -15.06 4.27
CA ASP A 225 7.61 -15.98 5.10
C ASP A 225 6.74 -16.78 4.14
N GLU A 226 6.95 -18.10 4.16
CA GLU A 226 6.27 -18.99 3.22
C GLU A 226 4.76 -18.71 3.30
N ALA A 227 4.22 -18.39 4.48
CA ALA A 227 2.82 -18.00 4.65
C ALA A 227 2.44 -16.74 3.85
N ILE A 228 3.27 -15.69 3.85
CA ILE A 228 3.01 -14.46 3.08
C ILE A 228 3.09 -14.75 1.58
N LEU A 229 4.13 -15.46 1.14
CA LEU A 229 4.27 -15.81 -0.28
C LEU A 229 3.14 -16.73 -0.74
N GLN A 230 2.67 -17.64 0.11
CA GLN A 230 1.52 -18.50 -0.18
C GLN A 230 0.21 -17.70 -0.23
N ALA A 231 -0.01 -16.76 0.67
CA ALA A 231 -1.14 -15.83 0.59
C ALA A 231 -1.13 -15.05 -0.74
N MET A 232 0.04 -14.53 -1.13
CA MET A 232 0.25 -13.85 -2.41
C MET A 232 -0.02 -14.75 -3.63
N LYS A 233 0.44 -16.02 -3.59
CA LYS A 233 0.10 -17.04 -4.60
C LYS A 233 -1.41 -17.34 -4.61
N GLY A 234 -2.09 -17.23 -3.48
CA GLY A 234 -3.53 -17.41 -3.34
C GLY A 234 -4.35 -16.46 -4.23
N HIS A 235 -3.85 -15.25 -4.51
CA HIS A 235 -4.47 -14.35 -5.48
C HIS A 235 -4.42 -14.88 -6.91
N LEU A 236 -3.31 -15.52 -7.32
CA LEU A 236 -3.21 -16.19 -8.63
C LEU A 236 -4.14 -17.40 -8.72
N VAL A 237 -4.27 -18.16 -7.62
CA VAL A 237 -5.22 -19.28 -7.56
C VAL A 237 -6.65 -18.77 -7.73
N THR A 238 -7.01 -17.69 -7.03
CA THR A 238 -8.32 -17.04 -7.16
C THR A 238 -8.57 -16.56 -8.59
N ALA A 239 -7.58 -15.94 -9.22
CA ALA A 239 -7.69 -15.49 -10.60
C ALA A 239 -7.93 -16.65 -11.59
N SER A 240 -7.17 -17.74 -11.43
CA SER A 240 -7.32 -18.95 -12.25
C SER A 240 -8.71 -19.56 -12.12
N ASP A 241 -9.23 -19.69 -10.89
CA ASP A 241 -10.59 -20.15 -10.63
C ASP A 241 -11.66 -19.31 -11.31
N LEU A 242 -11.54 -17.98 -11.21
CA LEU A 242 -12.49 -17.05 -11.82
C LEU A 242 -12.50 -17.23 -13.33
N LEU A 243 -11.33 -17.26 -13.97
CA LEU A 243 -11.21 -17.47 -15.42
C LEU A 243 -11.78 -18.81 -15.87
N GLN A 244 -11.51 -19.89 -15.12
CA GLN A 244 -12.06 -21.23 -15.42
C GLN A 244 -13.59 -21.27 -15.32
N ARG A 245 -14.16 -20.59 -14.31
CA ARG A 245 -15.61 -20.51 -14.13
C ARG A 245 -16.30 -19.67 -15.20
N ILE A 246 -15.64 -18.59 -15.64
CA ILE A 246 -16.14 -17.75 -16.73
C ILE A 246 -16.10 -18.51 -18.06
N GLY A 247 -15.03 -19.26 -18.32
CA GLY A 247 -14.79 -20.02 -19.56
C GLY A 247 -14.34 -19.14 -20.73
N GLY A 248 -13.67 -19.73 -21.73
CA GLY A 248 -13.18 -19.00 -22.92
C GLY A 248 -11.87 -18.24 -22.72
N TYR A 249 -11.20 -18.44 -21.58
CA TYR A 249 -9.94 -17.80 -21.18
C TYR A 249 -8.83 -18.82 -20.91
N GLU A 250 -8.81 -19.95 -21.62
CA GLU A 250 -7.89 -21.08 -21.36
C GLU A 250 -6.41 -20.65 -21.43
N LYS A 251 -6.08 -19.74 -22.35
CA LYS A 251 -4.73 -19.15 -22.46
C LYS A 251 -4.36 -18.32 -21.23
N ALA A 252 -5.29 -17.50 -20.75
CA ALA A 252 -5.08 -16.69 -19.56
C ALA A 252 -4.94 -17.57 -18.31
N VAL A 253 -5.74 -18.62 -18.18
CA VAL A 253 -5.59 -19.63 -17.11
C VAL A 253 -4.18 -20.22 -17.14
N SER A 254 -3.73 -20.70 -18.31
CA SER A 254 -2.38 -21.27 -18.45
C SER A 254 -1.28 -20.28 -18.09
N TRP A 255 -1.43 -19.02 -18.48
CA TRP A 255 -0.49 -17.95 -18.16
C TRP A 255 -0.42 -17.66 -16.65
N VAL A 256 -1.58 -17.54 -15.99
CA VAL A 256 -1.67 -17.32 -14.52
C VAL A 256 -1.03 -18.49 -13.76
N GLU A 257 -1.31 -19.73 -14.16
CA GLU A 257 -0.70 -20.92 -13.56
C GLU A 257 0.83 -20.94 -13.75
N GLY A 258 1.30 -20.54 -14.94
CA GLY A 258 2.73 -20.42 -15.25
C GLY A 258 3.44 -19.29 -14.49
N LEU A 259 2.69 -18.31 -13.96
CA LEU A 259 3.22 -17.20 -13.16
C LEU A 259 3.48 -17.59 -11.71
N LYS A 260 2.71 -18.52 -11.14
CA LYS A 260 2.81 -18.97 -9.73
C LYS A 260 4.24 -19.30 -9.27
N PRO A 261 5.02 -20.15 -9.98
CA PRO A 261 6.39 -20.46 -9.57
C PRO A 261 7.37 -19.29 -9.74
N LYS A 262 7.00 -18.27 -10.53
CA LYS A 262 7.82 -17.09 -10.82
C LYS A 262 7.47 -15.89 -9.93
N LEU A 263 6.43 -16.00 -9.09
CA LEU A 263 5.87 -14.87 -8.36
C LEU A 263 6.91 -14.21 -7.44
N ALA A 264 7.71 -15.00 -6.71
CA ALA A 264 8.76 -14.46 -5.85
C ALA A 264 9.78 -13.62 -6.64
N ALA A 265 10.20 -14.07 -7.83
CA ALA A 265 11.11 -13.32 -8.68
C ALA A 265 10.46 -12.06 -9.25
N LEU A 266 9.20 -12.14 -9.69
CA LEU A 266 8.43 -10.98 -10.16
C LEU A 266 8.37 -9.88 -9.10
N LEU A 267 8.10 -10.27 -7.85
CA LEU A 267 7.91 -9.41 -6.70
C LEU A 267 9.21 -8.98 -6.00
N THR A 268 10.37 -9.40 -6.51
CA THR A 268 11.68 -9.00 -5.97
C THR A 268 12.56 -8.41 -7.06
N THR A 269 13.23 -9.25 -7.85
CA THR A 269 14.14 -8.81 -8.90
C THR A 269 13.40 -8.19 -10.08
N GLY A 270 12.17 -8.63 -10.36
CA GLY A 270 11.33 -8.10 -11.44
C GLY A 270 10.91 -6.64 -11.28
N LEU A 271 10.92 -6.13 -10.04
CA LEU A 271 10.58 -4.72 -9.73
C LEU A 271 11.73 -3.75 -10.05
N LYS A 272 12.96 -4.26 -10.16
CA LYS A 272 14.15 -3.42 -10.36
C LYS A 272 14.31 -3.03 -11.82
N SER A 273 14.96 -1.90 -12.05
CA SER A 273 15.42 -1.44 -13.35
C SER A 273 16.73 -0.68 -13.15
N GLU A 274 17.65 -0.76 -14.13
CA GLU A 274 18.92 -0.01 -14.05
C GLU A 274 18.73 1.46 -14.46
N HIS A 275 17.84 1.73 -15.42
CA HIS A 275 17.67 3.05 -16.05
C HIS A 275 16.45 3.81 -15.54
N PHE A 276 15.46 3.12 -14.97
CA PHE A 276 14.20 3.69 -14.49
C PHE A 276 14.06 3.66 -12.98
N ASP A 277 15.17 3.58 -12.25
CA ASP A 277 15.18 3.46 -10.80
C ASP A 277 14.79 4.77 -10.10
N GLY A 278 13.84 4.68 -9.16
CA GLY A 278 13.38 5.80 -8.35
C GLY A 278 12.71 5.35 -7.06
N ILE A 279 12.42 6.29 -6.17
CA ILE A 279 11.63 6.01 -4.96
C ILE A 279 10.15 6.02 -5.36
N CYS A 280 9.58 4.82 -5.49
CA CYS A 280 8.17 4.59 -5.78
C CYS A 280 7.33 4.68 -4.50
N HIS A 281 6.10 5.13 -4.64
CA HIS A 281 5.05 5.05 -3.62
C HIS A 281 4.75 3.59 -3.24
N GLY A 282 4.72 2.69 -4.22
CA GLY A 282 4.57 1.25 -4.03
C GLY A 282 3.14 0.73 -3.80
N ASP A 283 2.17 1.61 -3.53
CA ASP A 283 0.75 1.28 -3.36
C ASP A 283 -0.15 2.43 -3.84
N CYS A 284 0.12 2.95 -5.04
CA CYS A 284 -0.63 4.07 -5.59
C CYS A 284 -1.91 3.59 -6.29
N TRP A 285 -2.98 3.43 -5.53
CA TRP A 285 -4.32 3.12 -6.03
C TRP A 285 -5.37 4.07 -5.45
N ASN A 286 -6.59 4.01 -6.00
CA ASN A 286 -7.70 4.93 -5.71
C ASN A 286 -7.89 5.27 -4.22
N ASN A 287 -7.83 4.27 -3.33
CA ASN A 287 -8.05 4.46 -1.89
C ASN A 287 -6.93 5.23 -1.17
N ASN A 288 -5.76 5.33 -1.80
CA ASN A 288 -4.64 6.09 -1.28
C ASN A 288 -4.54 7.48 -1.94
N LEU A 289 -5.65 7.95 -2.54
CA LEU A 289 -5.74 9.23 -3.23
C LEU A 289 -6.92 10.03 -2.68
N LEU A 290 -6.67 11.29 -2.32
CA LEU A 290 -7.74 12.26 -2.08
C LEU A 290 -7.73 13.30 -3.18
N PHE A 291 -8.92 13.67 -3.65
CA PHE A 291 -9.10 14.66 -4.69
C PHE A 291 -9.86 15.87 -4.16
N ARG A 292 -9.55 17.04 -4.71
CA ARG A 292 -10.31 18.27 -4.51
C ARG A 292 -10.88 18.71 -5.85
N TYR A 293 -12.07 19.29 -5.81
CA TYR A 293 -12.86 19.63 -6.99
C TYR A 293 -13.15 21.11 -7.05
N ASN A 294 -13.32 21.65 -8.27
CA ASN A 294 -13.88 22.97 -8.46
C ASN A 294 -15.42 22.94 -8.38
N GLU A 295 -16.05 24.11 -8.55
CA GLU A 295 -17.52 24.28 -8.48
C GLU A 295 -18.27 23.45 -9.55
N ASP A 296 -17.64 23.15 -10.68
CA ASP A 296 -18.21 22.32 -11.76
C ASP A 296 -18.05 20.81 -11.52
N GLY A 297 -17.40 20.41 -10.41
CA GLY A 297 -17.13 19.01 -10.10
C GLY A 297 -15.94 18.40 -10.84
N HIS A 298 -15.10 19.20 -11.49
CA HIS A 298 -13.86 18.72 -12.10
C HIS A 298 -12.76 18.60 -11.04
N PRO A 299 -11.97 17.51 -11.03
CA PRO A 299 -10.85 17.37 -10.11
C PRO A 299 -9.76 18.38 -10.48
N ILE A 300 -9.25 19.11 -9.49
CA ILE A 300 -8.25 20.17 -9.66
C ILE A 300 -6.98 19.91 -8.87
N ASP A 301 -7.00 18.96 -7.95
CA ASP A 301 -5.85 18.65 -7.10
C ASP A 301 -5.93 17.22 -6.55
N VAL A 302 -4.78 16.67 -6.16
CA VAL A 302 -4.64 15.33 -5.60
C VAL A 302 -3.67 15.33 -4.42
N ILE A 303 -3.97 14.51 -3.42
CA ILE A 303 -3.08 14.19 -2.30
C ILE A 303 -2.77 12.70 -2.35
N LEU A 304 -1.49 12.34 -2.28
CA LEU A 304 -1.08 10.95 -2.09
C LEU A 304 -1.11 10.61 -0.59
N LEU A 305 -1.62 9.44 -0.25
CA LEU A 305 -1.67 8.90 1.11
C LEU A 305 -0.89 7.60 1.20
N ASP A 306 -0.60 7.16 2.42
CA ASP A 306 -0.17 5.79 2.72
C ASP A 306 1.13 5.33 2.02
N LEU A 307 2.25 5.81 2.56
CA LEU A 307 3.60 5.58 2.02
C LEU A 307 4.31 4.39 2.70
N GLN A 308 3.54 3.49 3.33
CA GLN A 308 4.06 2.39 4.16
C GLN A 308 4.84 1.32 3.39
N VAL A 309 4.61 1.19 2.08
CA VAL A 309 5.33 0.25 1.20
C VAL A 309 6.14 0.96 0.09
N CYS A 310 6.52 2.23 0.31
CA CYS A 310 7.40 2.95 -0.60
C CYS A 310 8.68 2.15 -0.89
N ARG A 311 9.35 2.26 -2.03
CA ARG A 311 10.55 1.44 -2.28
C ARG A 311 11.37 1.98 -3.40
N GLN A 312 12.63 1.61 -3.42
CA GLN A 312 13.45 1.80 -4.61
C GLN A 312 13.11 0.70 -5.62
N ALA A 313 12.53 1.10 -6.75
CA ALA A 313 12.10 0.21 -7.83
C ALA A 313 12.05 0.97 -9.15
N SER A 314 11.71 0.27 -10.24
CA SER A 314 11.35 0.91 -11.49
C SER A 314 10.14 1.81 -11.29
N ILE A 315 10.23 3.08 -11.71
CA ILE A 315 9.12 4.04 -11.67
C ILE A 315 7.89 3.55 -12.43
N ALA A 316 8.06 2.64 -13.39
CA ALA A 316 6.97 2.02 -14.12
C ALA A 316 6.08 1.15 -13.22
N THR A 317 6.60 0.64 -12.10
CA THR A 317 5.82 -0.19 -11.17
C THR A 317 4.62 0.59 -10.60
N ASP A 318 4.79 1.84 -10.19
CA ASP A 318 3.69 2.70 -9.75
C ASP A 318 2.71 3.04 -10.88
N LEU A 319 3.22 3.25 -12.10
CA LEU A 319 2.37 3.49 -13.28
C LEU A 319 1.51 2.27 -13.58
N ASN A 320 2.09 1.08 -13.54
CA ASN A 320 1.36 -0.17 -13.70
C ASN A 320 0.37 -0.36 -12.54
N TYR A 321 0.78 -0.12 -11.30
CA TYR A 321 -0.08 -0.24 -10.13
C TYR A 321 -1.34 0.61 -10.29
N LEU A 322 -1.17 1.91 -10.55
CA LEU A 322 -2.27 2.84 -10.73
C LEU A 322 -3.19 2.44 -11.90
N LEU A 323 -2.60 2.24 -13.08
CA LEU A 323 -3.38 2.04 -14.31
C LEU A 323 -4.13 0.69 -14.32
N PHE A 324 -3.57 -0.37 -13.74
CA PHE A 324 -4.25 -1.67 -13.67
C PHE A 324 -5.31 -1.73 -12.56
N THR A 325 -5.10 -1.07 -11.42
CA THR A 325 -6.00 -1.18 -10.26
C THR A 325 -7.13 -0.15 -10.25
N SER A 326 -6.86 1.06 -10.74
CA SER A 326 -7.71 2.22 -10.46
C SER A 326 -8.52 2.70 -11.66
N LEU A 327 -8.23 2.23 -12.88
CA LEU A 327 -8.95 2.58 -14.10
C LEU A 327 -9.89 1.45 -14.54
N THR A 328 -10.75 1.75 -15.51
CA THR A 328 -11.42 0.73 -16.35
C THR A 328 -10.53 0.39 -17.54
N GLY A 329 -10.69 -0.80 -18.14
CA GLY A 329 -9.92 -1.16 -19.34
C GLY A 329 -10.18 -0.20 -20.49
N LYS A 330 -11.44 0.23 -20.67
CA LYS A 330 -11.80 1.28 -21.64
C LYS A 330 -10.99 2.57 -21.44
N THR A 331 -10.96 3.12 -20.22
CA THR A 331 -10.22 4.37 -19.95
C THR A 331 -8.73 4.16 -20.17
N ARG A 332 -8.16 3.06 -19.67
CA ARG A 332 -6.74 2.73 -19.81
C ARG A 332 -6.34 2.56 -21.29
N LYS A 333 -7.02 1.70 -22.04
CA LYS A 333 -6.72 1.40 -23.45
C LYS A 333 -6.81 2.63 -24.35
N LEU A 334 -7.84 3.46 -24.18
CA LEU A 334 -8.03 4.66 -25.01
C LEU A 334 -7.00 5.77 -24.73
N ASN A 335 -6.44 5.82 -23.52
CA ASN A 335 -5.61 6.94 -23.08
C ASN A 335 -4.18 6.56 -22.70
N LEU A 336 -3.76 5.30 -22.83
CA LEU A 336 -2.48 4.82 -22.30
C LEU A 336 -1.29 5.68 -22.75
N ARG A 337 -1.15 5.94 -24.05
CA ARG A 337 -0.06 6.79 -24.56
C ARG A 337 -0.14 8.20 -23.97
N HIS A 338 -1.32 8.80 -23.96
CA HIS A 338 -1.54 10.14 -23.38
C HIS A 338 -1.12 10.20 -21.90
N PHE A 339 -1.47 9.18 -21.12
CA PHE A 339 -1.08 9.07 -19.72
C PHE A 339 0.43 8.99 -19.54
N LEU A 340 1.10 8.09 -20.27
CA LEU A 340 2.56 7.95 -20.18
C LEU A 340 3.29 9.23 -20.62
N LEU A 341 2.78 9.95 -21.62
CA LEU A 341 3.35 11.23 -22.05
C LEU A 341 3.06 12.38 -21.08
N THR A 342 1.92 12.35 -20.41
CA THR A 342 1.60 13.31 -19.33
C THR A 342 2.58 13.13 -18.18
N TYR A 343 2.82 11.89 -17.76
CA TYR A 343 3.83 11.55 -16.76
C TYR A 343 5.24 11.99 -17.21
N PHE A 344 5.63 11.63 -18.44
CA PHE A 344 6.95 11.96 -18.99
C PHE A 344 7.21 13.48 -19.00
N SER A 345 6.21 14.26 -19.42
CA SER A 345 6.32 15.72 -19.49
C SER A 345 6.51 16.34 -18.10
N ALA A 346 5.76 15.89 -17.10
CA ALA A 346 5.89 16.37 -15.72
C ALA A 346 7.23 15.95 -15.09
N TYR A 347 7.70 14.74 -15.37
CA TYR A 347 9.01 14.25 -14.90
C TYR A 347 10.15 15.09 -15.50
N LYS A 348 10.07 15.32 -16.82
CA LYS A 348 11.02 16.15 -17.57
C LYS A 348 11.08 17.57 -17.04
N GLU A 349 9.93 18.18 -16.77
CA GLU A 349 9.85 19.53 -16.25
C GLU A 349 10.65 19.68 -14.93
N VAL A 350 10.55 18.73 -14.01
CA VAL A 350 11.32 18.77 -12.75
C VAL A 350 12.83 18.64 -13.02
N LEU A 351 13.25 17.73 -13.91
CA LEU A 351 14.68 17.58 -14.24
C LEU A 351 15.26 18.84 -14.92
N GLU A 352 14.54 19.42 -15.88
CA GLU A 352 14.98 20.63 -16.58
C GLU A 352 15.16 21.80 -15.61
N ASN A 353 14.25 21.99 -14.67
CA ASN A 353 14.38 23.03 -13.64
C ASN A 353 15.49 22.73 -12.62
N ALA A 354 15.82 21.46 -12.40
CA ALA A 354 16.97 21.06 -11.61
C ALA A 354 18.31 21.14 -12.40
N GLY A 355 18.27 21.55 -13.67
CA GLY A 355 19.45 21.65 -14.54
C GLY A 355 20.00 20.30 -15.01
N LEU A 356 19.18 19.25 -14.99
CA LEU A 356 19.54 17.90 -15.44
C LEU A 356 18.91 17.59 -16.81
N PRO A 357 19.59 16.82 -17.68
CA PRO A 357 18.99 16.33 -18.91
C PRO A 357 17.97 15.22 -18.62
N MET A 358 17.12 14.91 -19.61
CA MET A 358 16.38 13.66 -19.62
C MET A 358 17.31 12.48 -19.93
N TYR A 359 17.17 11.41 -19.15
CA TYR A 359 18.00 10.20 -19.27
C TYR A 359 17.34 9.06 -20.04
N PHE A 360 16.07 9.23 -20.43
CA PHE A 360 15.32 8.29 -21.26
C PHE A 360 14.34 9.05 -22.15
N THR A 361 13.92 8.42 -23.23
CA THR A 361 12.97 8.91 -24.22
C THR A 361 11.54 8.47 -23.89
N GLU A 362 10.55 9.08 -24.54
CA GLU A 362 9.14 8.70 -24.42
C GLU A 362 8.92 7.21 -24.77
N GLU A 363 9.59 6.72 -25.82
CA GLU A 363 9.44 5.34 -26.26
C GLU A 363 10.12 4.34 -25.32
N GLU A 364 11.25 4.71 -24.69
CA GLU A 364 11.88 3.90 -23.67
C GLU A 364 11.00 3.80 -22.41
N LEU A 365 10.33 4.89 -21.99
CA LEU A 365 9.35 4.84 -20.91
C LEU A 365 8.17 3.91 -21.24
N ILE A 366 7.66 3.97 -22.47
CA ILE A 366 6.57 3.09 -22.94
C ILE A 366 7.04 1.62 -22.94
N ALA A 367 8.29 1.36 -23.34
CA ALA A 367 8.88 0.03 -23.31
C ALA A 367 9.03 -0.50 -21.88
N GLU A 368 9.54 0.31 -20.95
CA GLU A 368 9.66 -0.04 -19.54
C GLU A 368 8.29 -0.34 -18.91
N TYR A 369 7.28 0.51 -19.17
CA TYR A 369 5.90 0.25 -18.74
C TYR A 369 5.39 -1.11 -19.22
N ARG A 370 5.67 -1.47 -20.47
CA ARG A 370 5.26 -2.76 -21.04
C ARG A 370 6.04 -3.92 -20.43
N GLU A 371 7.33 -3.76 -20.14
CA GLU A 371 8.14 -4.77 -19.46
C GLU A 371 7.55 -5.11 -18.09
N LYS A 372 7.05 -4.10 -17.38
CA LYS A 372 6.45 -4.25 -16.05
C LYS A 372 4.94 -4.59 -16.07
N ASN A 373 4.32 -4.82 -17.24
CA ASN A 373 2.90 -5.19 -17.33
C ASN A 373 2.54 -6.48 -16.60
N THR A 374 3.46 -7.46 -16.52
CA THR A 374 3.19 -8.70 -15.75
C THR A 374 2.99 -8.39 -14.26
N PHE A 375 3.74 -7.43 -13.71
CA PHE A 375 3.55 -6.93 -12.35
C PHE A 375 2.22 -6.19 -12.21
N GLY A 376 1.91 -5.27 -13.14
CA GLY A 376 0.62 -4.57 -13.15
C GLY A 376 -0.58 -5.50 -13.16
N ALA A 377 -0.54 -6.53 -14.01
CA ALA A 377 -1.57 -7.55 -14.09
C ALA A 377 -1.70 -8.35 -12.79
N TYR A 378 -0.58 -8.73 -12.17
CA TYR A 378 -0.58 -9.39 -10.86
C TYR A 378 -1.28 -8.54 -9.79
N VAL A 379 -0.90 -7.27 -9.65
CA VAL A 379 -1.52 -6.37 -8.69
C VAL A 379 -3.01 -6.16 -9.03
N GLY A 380 -3.37 -6.06 -10.31
CA GLY A 380 -4.75 -5.98 -10.74
C GLY A 380 -5.58 -7.20 -10.32
N MET A 381 -5.04 -8.41 -10.46
CA MET A 381 -5.67 -9.66 -9.99
C MET A 381 -5.85 -9.70 -8.47
N MET A 382 -4.97 -9.05 -7.72
CA MET A 382 -5.03 -8.95 -6.26
C MET A 382 -6.06 -7.90 -5.80
N ILE A 383 -5.99 -6.69 -6.36
CA ILE A 383 -6.72 -5.51 -5.86
C ILE A 383 -8.13 -5.41 -6.44
N ILE A 384 -8.38 -5.72 -7.71
CA ILE A 384 -9.73 -5.55 -8.31
C ILE A 384 -10.79 -6.36 -7.57
N PRO A 385 -10.58 -7.64 -7.20
CA PRO A 385 -11.55 -8.37 -6.41
C PRO A 385 -11.80 -7.73 -5.02
N ALA A 386 -10.76 -7.15 -4.40
CA ALA A 386 -10.86 -6.43 -3.13
C ALA A 386 -11.57 -5.08 -3.24
N VAL A 387 -11.42 -4.37 -4.37
CA VAL A 387 -12.11 -3.12 -4.66
C VAL A 387 -13.62 -3.34 -4.78
N LEU A 388 -14.02 -4.47 -5.37
CA LEU A 388 -15.38 -4.78 -5.77
C LEU A 388 -16.16 -5.62 -4.75
N ILE A 389 -15.51 -6.06 -3.67
CA ILE A 389 -16.19 -6.70 -2.55
C ILE A 389 -17.03 -5.67 -1.79
N GLU A 390 -18.26 -6.04 -1.43
CA GLU A 390 -19.07 -5.21 -0.57
C GLU A 390 -18.47 -5.16 0.84
N PRO A 391 -18.50 -4.00 1.54
CA PRO A 391 -18.03 -3.88 2.92
C PRO A 391 -18.54 -4.96 3.88
N ALA A 392 -19.79 -5.39 3.70
CA ALA A 392 -20.42 -6.45 4.49
C ALA A 392 -19.81 -7.84 4.24
N ASP A 393 -19.21 -8.02 3.07
CA ASP A 393 -18.60 -9.27 2.64
C ASP A 393 -17.09 -9.29 2.89
N VAL A 394 -16.46 -8.21 3.37
CA VAL A 394 -15.05 -8.25 3.80
C VAL A 394 -14.92 -9.23 4.99
N PRO A 395 -14.06 -10.26 4.91
CA PRO A 395 -13.77 -11.15 6.05
C PRO A 395 -13.45 -10.34 7.30
N ASP A 396 -13.89 -10.82 8.46
CA ASP A 396 -13.56 -10.12 9.70
C ASP A 396 -12.07 -10.32 10.00
N MET A 397 -11.37 -9.20 10.14
CA MET A 397 -9.94 -9.17 10.43
C MET A 397 -9.69 -8.73 11.89
N SER A 398 -10.74 -8.76 12.73
CA SER A 398 -10.70 -8.38 14.14
C SER A 398 -10.20 -9.48 15.07
N ASP A 399 -10.08 -10.73 14.57
CA ASP A 399 -9.60 -11.84 15.38
C ASP A 399 -8.14 -11.58 15.83
N GLU A 400 -7.88 -11.79 17.12
CA GLU A 400 -6.55 -11.60 17.72
C GLU A 400 -5.48 -12.50 17.06
N VAL A 401 -5.90 -13.68 16.57
CA VAL A 401 -5.06 -14.63 15.83
C VAL A 401 -5.49 -14.65 14.35
N ILE A 402 -4.63 -14.12 13.49
CA ILE A 402 -4.86 -14.06 12.04
C ILE A 402 -4.21 -15.28 11.38
N ASP A 403 -5.05 -16.17 10.86
CA ASP A 403 -4.65 -17.22 9.91
C ASP A 403 -4.77 -16.67 8.49
N LEU A 404 -3.64 -16.25 7.91
CA LEU A 404 -3.59 -15.65 6.57
C LEU A 404 -4.08 -16.60 5.48
N GLU A 405 -3.86 -17.92 5.63
CA GLU A 405 -4.32 -18.90 4.65
C GLU A 405 -5.84 -19.03 4.71
N LYS A 406 -6.41 -19.14 5.92
CA LYS A 406 -7.85 -19.20 6.14
C LYS A 406 -8.55 -17.94 5.61
N ILE A 407 -8.00 -16.75 5.91
CA ILE A 407 -8.57 -15.48 5.45
C ILE A 407 -8.51 -15.39 3.93
N THR A 408 -7.39 -15.79 3.32
CA THR A 408 -7.25 -15.82 1.86
C THR A 408 -8.26 -16.77 1.22
N GLN A 409 -8.52 -17.92 1.86
CA GLN A 409 -9.52 -18.88 1.42
C GLN A 409 -10.95 -18.33 1.53
N GLU A 410 -11.34 -17.78 2.69
CA GLU A 410 -12.65 -17.17 2.89
C GLU A 410 -12.88 -16.02 1.89
N PHE A 411 -11.85 -15.22 1.67
CA PHE A 411 -11.88 -14.13 0.69
C PHE A 411 -12.09 -14.65 -0.74
N ARG A 412 -11.38 -15.73 -1.13
CA ARG A 412 -11.57 -16.40 -2.43
C ARG A 412 -12.99 -16.92 -2.59
N GLU A 413 -13.54 -17.62 -1.59
CA GLU A 413 -14.90 -18.17 -1.63
C GLU A 413 -15.93 -17.05 -1.84
N LYS A 414 -15.77 -15.92 -1.14
CA LYS A 414 -16.63 -14.75 -1.30
C LYS A 414 -16.50 -14.13 -2.68
N ILE A 415 -15.29 -13.87 -3.17
CA ILE A 415 -15.05 -13.34 -4.53
C ILE A 415 -15.69 -14.22 -5.60
N VAL A 416 -15.49 -15.54 -5.51
CA VAL A 416 -16.07 -16.48 -6.45
C VAL A 416 -17.60 -16.45 -6.40
N SER A 417 -18.20 -16.33 -5.21
CA SER A 417 -19.65 -16.22 -5.06
C SER A 417 -20.24 -14.90 -5.61
N MET A 418 -19.42 -13.84 -5.66
CA MET A 418 -19.82 -12.53 -6.18
C MET A 418 -19.74 -12.45 -7.70
N LEU A 419 -19.00 -13.35 -8.35
CA LEU A 419 -18.80 -13.33 -9.79
C LEU A 419 -20.12 -13.26 -10.58
N ASP A 420 -21.18 -13.90 -10.07
CA ASP A 420 -22.51 -13.89 -10.70
C ASP A 420 -23.43 -12.79 -10.17
N LYS A 421 -23.08 -12.14 -9.06
CA LYS A 421 -23.90 -11.13 -8.38
C LYS A 421 -23.48 -9.69 -8.68
N ASN A 422 -22.17 -9.45 -8.88
CA ASN A 422 -21.63 -8.12 -9.12
C ASN A 422 -21.27 -7.95 -10.61
N PRO A 423 -22.02 -7.14 -11.36
CA PRO A 423 -21.81 -6.98 -12.80
C PRO A 423 -20.51 -6.23 -13.14
N LEU A 424 -19.82 -5.62 -12.16
CA LEU A 424 -18.58 -4.88 -12.37
C LEU A 424 -17.33 -5.77 -12.31
N ILE A 425 -17.41 -6.94 -11.65
CA ILE A 425 -16.25 -7.83 -11.48
C ILE A 425 -15.79 -8.37 -12.83
N LYS A 426 -16.71 -8.97 -13.59
CA LYS A 426 -16.40 -9.55 -14.90
C LYS A 426 -15.70 -8.56 -15.84
N PRO A 427 -16.28 -7.38 -16.17
CA PRO A 427 -15.64 -6.46 -17.11
C PRO A 427 -14.29 -5.93 -16.58
N ARG A 428 -14.19 -5.46 -15.33
CA ARG A 428 -12.91 -4.89 -14.84
C ARG A 428 -11.80 -5.93 -14.72
N PHE A 429 -12.15 -7.15 -14.32
CA PHE A 429 -11.19 -8.24 -14.18
C PHE A 429 -10.76 -8.81 -15.54
N LEU A 430 -11.71 -9.04 -16.45
CA LEU A 430 -11.43 -9.60 -17.78
C LEU A 430 -10.70 -8.62 -18.70
N ASP A 431 -10.97 -7.31 -18.57
CA ASP A 431 -10.27 -6.25 -19.32
C ASP A 431 -8.74 -6.38 -19.20
N ILE A 432 -8.22 -6.83 -18.05
CA ILE A 432 -6.78 -7.11 -17.88
C ILE A 432 -6.33 -8.16 -18.88
N PHE A 433 -6.99 -9.32 -18.89
CA PHE A 433 -6.57 -10.45 -19.72
C PHE A 433 -6.81 -10.19 -21.21
N ASP A 434 -7.90 -9.53 -21.56
CA ASP A 434 -8.19 -9.13 -22.94
C ASP A 434 -7.05 -8.25 -23.49
N GLU A 435 -6.64 -7.22 -22.74
CA GLU A 435 -5.52 -6.35 -23.13
C GLU A 435 -4.19 -7.11 -23.23
N LEU A 436 -3.93 -8.04 -22.30
CA LEU A 436 -2.71 -8.85 -22.34
C LEU A 436 -2.67 -9.83 -23.52
N ILE A 437 -3.82 -10.35 -23.95
CA ILE A 437 -3.94 -11.19 -25.14
C ILE A 437 -3.75 -10.34 -26.40
N GLU A 438 -4.41 -9.18 -26.48
CA GLU A 438 -4.31 -8.26 -27.62
C GLU A 438 -2.87 -7.74 -27.82
N THR A 439 -2.15 -7.49 -26.73
CA THR A 439 -0.74 -7.05 -26.77
C THR A 439 0.25 -8.19 -27.00
N GLY A 440 -0.21 -9.45 -26.99
CA GLY A 440 0.60 -10.64 -27.21
C GLY A 440 1.43 -11.09 -25.99
N LEU A 441 1.18 -10.52 -24.81
CA LEU A 441 1.83 -10.99 -23.57
C LEU A 441 1.30 -12.37 -23.15
N ILE A 442 0.01 -12.63 -23.40
CA ILE A 442 -0.61 -13.95 -23.29
C ILE A 442 -0.76 -14.50 -24.70
N SER A 443 -0.13 -15.64 -25.00
CA SER A 443 -0.12 -16.25 -26.34
C SER A 443 -0.97 -17.50 -26.46
#